data_AF-A0A0S2THZ1-F1
#
_entry.id   AF-A0A0S2THZ1-F1
#
_cell.length_a   1.000
_cell.length_b   1.000
_cell.length_c   1.000
_cell.angle_alpha   90.00
_cell.angle_beta   90.00
_cell.angle_gamma   90.00
#
_symmetry.space_group_name_H-M   'P 1'
#
loop_
_entity.id
_entity.type
_entity.pdbx_description
1 polymer ?
#
loop_
_entity_poly.entity_id
_entity_poly.type
_entity_poly.pdbx_seq_one_letter_code
_entity_poly.pdbx_strand_id
1 'polypeptide(L)'
;MALAVAVVLIHYETLRLTSLSLARLHMSPRQRILVVIGAAFFAHLVEVTLYAASYLALAEVLGAGQISGLPLAGFYDYFYYSMTTYTTLGIGDFAPMEGLRLLTAMESLVGLMMITWSASFTYLAMEKFWKLH
;
A
#
# COMPACT_ATOMS: atom_id res chain seq x y z
N MET A 1 -9.21 -9.12 -8.61
CA MET A 1 -8.53 -10.25 -7.92
C MET A 1 -7.04 -10.30 -8.20
N ALA A 2 -6.59 -10.26 -9.46
CA ALA A 2 -5.15 -10.26 -9.78
C ALA A 2 -4.35 -9.15 -9.08
N LEU A 3 -4.89 -7.92 -9.01
CA LEU A 3 -4.25 -6.80 -8.30
C LEU A 3 -4.05 -7.08 -6.81
N ALA A 4 -5.08 -7.59 -6.13
CA ALA A 4 -4.98 -7.94 -4.71
C ALA A 4 -3.88 -8.99 -4.46
N VAL A 5 -3.81 -10.01 -5.32
CA VAL A 5 -2.74 -11.03 -5.25
C VAL A 5 -1.37 -10.41 -5.48
N ALA A 6 -1.23 -9.54 -6.49
CA ALA A 6 0.03 -8.84 -6.78
C ALA A 6 0.49 -7.99 -5.59
N VAL A 7 -0.42 -7.22 -4.98
CA VAL A 7 -0.17 -6.40 -3.79
C VAL A 7 0.30 -7.26 -2.62
N VAL A 8 -0.42 -8.35 -2.31
CA VAL A 8 -0.02 -9.27 -1.24
C VAL A 8 1.36 -9.87 -1.49
N LEU A 9 1.68 -10.25 -2.74
CA LEU A 9 2.99 -10.79 -3.10
C LEU A 9 4.11 -9.74 -2.98
N ILE A 10 3.88 -8.52 -3.46
CA ILE A 10 4.82 -7.40 -3.34
C ILE A 10 5.10 -7.11 -1.86
N HIS A 11 4.05 -7.04 -1.04
CA HIS A 11 4.16 -6.79 0.38
C HIS A 11 4.96 -7.89 1.07
N TYR A 12 4.55 -9.15 0.85
CA TYR A 12 5.21 -10.32 1.41
C TYR A 12 6.70 -10.37 1.05
N GLU A 13 7.04 -10.21 -0.23
CA GLU A 13 8.43 -10.29 -0.66
C GLU A 13 9.25 -9.11 -0.12
N THR A 14 8.67 -7.91 0.01
CA THR A 14 9.33 -6.77 0.65
C THR A 14 9.67 -7.06 2.10
N LEU A 15 8.71 -7.57 2.89
CA LEU A 15 8.96 -7.95 4.28
C LEU A 15 9.97 -9.10 4.41
N ARG A 16 9.87 -10.10 3.51
CA ARG A 16 10.80 -11.24 3.47
C ARG A 16 12.22 -10.79 3.15
N LEU A 17 12.42 -9.99 2.11
CA LEU A 17 13.74 -9.46 1.73
C LEU A 17 14.31 -8.55 2.82
N THR A 18 13.47 -7.75 3.47
CA THR A 18 13.87 -6.92 4.62
C THR A 18 14.36 -7.80 5.76
N SER A 19 13.61 -8.85 6.13
CA SER A 19 14.00 -9.81 7.17
C SER A 19 15.33 -10.50 6.87
N LEU A 20 15.52 -10.96 5.62
CA LEU A 20 16.76 -11.59 5.17
C LEU A 20 17.95 -10.63 5.20
N SER A 21 17.73 -9.36 4.83
CA SER A 21 18.77 -8.34 4.82
C SER A 21 19.21 -7.97 6.24
N LEU A 22 18.25 -7.85 7.17
CA LEU A 22 18.54 -7.57 8.58
C LEU A 22 19.36 -8.68 9.27
N ALA A 23 19.23 -9.92 8.81
CA ALA A 23 20.03 -11.04 9.32
C ALA A 23 21.50 -11.00 8.87
N ARG A 24 21.80 -10.33 7.75
CA ARG A 24 23.15 -10.30 7.15
C ARG A 24 23.96 -9.05 7.49
N LEU A 25 23.29 -7.95 7.87
CA LEU A 25 23.92 -6.65 8.06
C LEU A 25 24.24 -6.37 9.53
N HIS A 26 25.46 -5.86 9.78
CA HIS A 26 25.87 -5.34 11.08
C HIS A 26 25.22 -3.97 11.32
N MET A 27 24.00 -3.99 11.85
CA MET A 27 23.21 -2.80 12.18
C MET A 27 22.90 -2.75 13.66
N SER A 28 22.94 -1.55 14.24
CA SER A 28 22.44 -1.32 15.60
C SER A 28 20.94 -1.62 15.66
N PRO A 29 20.39 -2.04 16.82
CA PRO A 29 18.99 -2.45 16.87
C PRO A 29 18.04 -1.29 16.54
N ARG A 30 18.41 -0.03 16.80
CA ARG A 30 17.68 1.16 16.33
C ARG A 30 17.59 1.26 14.80
N GLN A 31 18.71 1.08 14.09
CA GLN A 31 18.75 1.14 12.62
C GLN A 31 17.87 0.06 11.99
N ARG A 32 17.83 -1.13 12.59
CA ARG A 32 16.99 -2.24 12.12
C ARG A 32 15.50 -1.86 12.09
N ILE A 33 15.00 -1.22 13.15
CA ILE A 33 13.60 -0.78 13.21
C ILE A 33 13.30 0.30 12.17
N LEU A 34 14.21 1.26 11.98
CA LEU A 34 14.05 2.28 10.95
C LEU A 34 14.00 1.68 9.53
N VAL A 35 14.83 0.67 9.26
CA VAL A 35 14.81 -0.06 7.98
C VAL A 35 13.49 -0.82 7.80
N VAL A 36 12.97 -1.48 8.84
CA VAL A 36 11.66 -2.17 8.77
C VAL A 36 10.53 -1.19 8.43
N ILE A 37 10.44 -0.08 9.17
CA ILE A 37 9.39 0.92 8.95
C ILE A 37 9.54 1.55 7.56
N GLY A 38 10.76 1.90 7.15
CA GLY A 38 11.03 2.47 5.83
C GLY A 38 10.68 1.52 4.68
N ALA A 39 11.01 0.24 4.81
CA ALA A 39 10.68 -0.77 3.82
C ALA A 39 9.17 -1.01 3.70
N ALA A 40 8.46 -1.09 4.83
CA ALA A 40 7.00 -1.21 4.85
C ALA A 40 6.32 0.00 4.22
N PHE A 41 6.77 1.21 4.56
CA PHE A 41 6.28 2.45 3.94
C PHE A 41 6.49 2.46 2.43
N PHE A 42 7.68 2.06 1.97
CA PHE A 42 7.96 1.96 0.54
C PHE A 42 7.08 0.92 -0.17
N ALA A 43 6.83 -0.23 0.46
CA ALA A 43 5.90 -1.23 -0.06
C ALA A 43 4.51 -0.63 -0.29
N HIS A 44 3.98 0.09 0.70
CA HIS A 44 2.68 0.77 0.59
C HIS A 44 2.64 1.78 -0.57
N LEU A 45 3.71 2.56 -0.79
CA LEU A 45 3.78 3.48 -1.93
C LEU A 45 3.71 2.75 -3.27
N VAL A 46 4.40 1.61 -3.41
CA VAL A 46 4.36 0.79 -4.62
C VAL A 46 2.96 0.22 -4.84
N GLU A 47 2.33 -0.28 -3.78
CA GLU A 47 0.99 -0.89 -3.84
C GLU A 47 -0.10 0.14 -4.19
N VAL A 48 -0.04 1.33 -3.58
CA VAL A 48 -0.90 2.48 -3.94
C VAL A 48 -0.66 2.90 -5.39
N THR A 49 0.60 2.97 -5.84
CA THR A 49 0.91 3.31 -7.23
C THR A 49 0.28 2.30 -8.22
N LEU A 50 0.27 1.02 -7.87
CA LEU A 50 -0.32 -0.04 -8.69
C LEU A 50 -1.85 0.11 -8.82
N TYR A 51 -2.53 0.43 -7.73
CA TYR A 51 -3.97 0.71 -7.75
C TYR A 51 -4.27 2.01 -8.50
N ALA A 52 -3.51 3.09 -8.26
CA ALA A 52 -3.62 4.35 -8.98
C ALA A 52 -3.51 4.17 -10.51
N ALA A 53 -2.51 3.42 -10.96
CA ALA A 53 -2.33 3.09 -12.38
C ALA A 53 -3.52 2.27 -12.93
N SER A 54 -4.09 1.39 -12.10
CA SER A 54 -5.26 0.60 -12.48
C SER A 54 -6.52 1.44 -12.59
N TYR A 55 -6.73 2.42 -11.70
CA TYR A 55 -7.84 3.37 -11.83
C TYR A 55 -7.72 4.22 -13.08
N LEU A 56 -6.54 4.77 -13.36
CA LEU A 56 -6.30 5.54 -14.56
C LEU A 56 -6.57 4.71 -15.81
N ALA A 57 -6.05 3.48 -15.88
CA ALA A 57 -6.27 2.60 -17.03
C ALA A 57 -7.76 2.24 -17.20
N LEU A 58 -8.48 1.95 -16.12
CA LEU A 58 -9.90 1.62 -16.18
C LEU A 58 -10.77 2.81 -16.54
N ALA A 59 -10.47 4.00 -16.00
CA ALA A 59 -11.25 5.21 -16.24
C ALA A 59 -10.98 5.82 -17.62
N GLU A 60 -9.72 6.02 -17.98
CA GLU A 60 -9.34 6.82 -19.15
C GLU A 60 -9.08 5.98 -20.41
N VAL A 61 -8.64 4.73 -20.26
CA VAL A 61 -8.26 3.88 -21.41
C VAL A 61 -9.36 2.90 -21.77
N LEU A 62 -9.95 2.26 -20.77
CA LEU A 62 -10.93 1.19 -20.98
C LEU A 62 -12.39 1.65 -20.87
N GLY A 63 -12.65 2.83 -20.30
CA GLY A 63 -14.01 3.34 -20.06
C GLY A 63 -14.86 2.41 -19.18
N ALA A 64 -14.21 1.68 -18.26
CA ALA A 64 -14.84 0.65 -17.41
C ALA A 64 -15.34 1.20 -16.06
N GLY A 65 -15.49 2.52 -15.97
CA GLY A 65 -16.01 3.25 -14.82
C GLY A 65 -15.38 4.63 -14.73
N GLN A 66 -15.77 5.40 -13.73
CA GLN A 66 -15.34 6.79 -13.58
C GLN A 66 -15.20 7.15 -12.11
N ILE A 67 -14.35 8.13 -11.82
CA ILE A 67 -14.28 8.75 -10.50
C ILE A 67 -14.96 10.11 -10.63
N SER A 68 -16.06 10.27 -9.90
CA SER A 68 -16.82 11.52 -9.83
C SER A 68 -16.29 12.42 -8.71
N GLY A 69 -16.59 13.71 -8.78
CA GLY A 69 -16.13 14.70 -7.80
C GLY A 69 -15.40 15.85 -8.50
N LEU A 70 -14.25 16.24 -7.97
CA LEU A 70 -13.40 17.24 -8.61
C LEU A 70 -12.87 16.72 -9.97
N PRO A 71 -12.65 17.61 -10.95
CA PRO A 71 -12.00 17.24 -12.20
C PRO A 71 -10.62 16.63 -11.92
N LEU A 72 -10.39 15.41 -12.40
CA LEU A 72 -9.07 14.78 -12.35
C LEU A 72 -8.16 15.42 -13.40
N ALA A 73 -6.97 15.86 -12.99
CA ALA A 73 -5.97 16.55 -13.78
C ALA A 73 -4.67 15.74 -13.90
N GLY A 74 -4.76 14.41 -13.90
CA GLY A 74 -3.67 13.49 -14.23
C GLY A 74 -3.41 12.41 -13.19
N PHE A 75 -2.27 11.74 -13.30
CA PHE A 75 -1.91 10.59 -12.47
C PHE A 75 -1.92 10.89 -10.97
N TYR A 76 -1.53 12.10 -10.57
CA TYR A 76 -1.45 12.49 -9.17
C TYR A 76 -2.80 12.41 -8.45
N ASP A 77 -3.91 12.68 -9.13
CA ASP A 77 -5.23 12.61 -8.51
C ASP A 77 -5.68 11.16 -8.32
N TYR A 78 -5.36 10.25 -9.26
CA TYR A 78 -5.57 8.82 -9.05
C TYR A 78 -4.68 8.26 -7.95
N PHE A 79 -3.44 8.76 -7.83
CA PHE A 79 -2.54 8.39 -6.75
C PHE A 79 -3.07 8.85 -5.39
N TYR A 80 -3.57 10.09 -5.31
CA TYR A 80 -4.23 10.61 -4.12
C TYR A 80 -5.49 9.81 -3.77
N TYR A 81 -6.35 9.53 -4.75
CA TYR A 81 -7.55 8.72 -4.58
C TYR A 81 -7.23 7.31 -4.06
N SER A 82 -6.25 6.64 -4.68
CA SER A 82 -5.77 5.33 -4.24
C SER A 82 -5.19 5.39 -2.83
N MET A 83 -4.37 6.39 -2.50
CA MET A 83 -3.80 6.54 -1.16
C MET A 83 -4.87 6.70 -0.09
N THR A 84 -5.87 7.56 -0.33
CA THR A 84 -6.98 7.77 0.61
C THR A 84 -7.88 6.55 0.74
N THR A 85 -8.06 5.79 -0.34
CA THR A 85 -8.84 4.53 -0.35
C THR A 85 -8.12 3.41 0.40
N TYR A 86 -6.84 3.20 0.07
CA TYR A 86 -5.96 2.17 0.62
C TYR A 86 -5.76 2.34 2.14
N THR A 87 -5.61 3.59 2.59
CA THR A 87 -5.47 3.92 4.02
C THR A 87 -6.81 3.99 4.75
N THR A 88 -7.93 3.77 4.05
CA THR A 88 -9.30 3.91 4.57
C THR A 88 -9.65 5.31 5.06
N LEU A 89 -8.87 6.33 4.67
CA LEU A 89 -9.11 7.73 5.04
C LEU A 89 -10.40 8.28 4.42
N GLY A 90 -10.66 7.95 3.14
CA GLY A 90 -11.93 8.22 2.48
C GLY A 90 -12.32 9.71 2.41
N ILE A 91 -11.40 10.58 1.99
CA ILE A 91 -11.70 12.01 1.81
C ILE A 91 -12.72 12.16 0.68
N GLY A 92 -13.89 12.73 0.99
CA GLY A 92 -15.09 12.75 0.14
C GLY A 92 -15.02 13.64 -1.11
N ASP A 93 -13.82 14.05 -1.51
CA ASP A 93 -13.59 14.85 -2.72
C ASP A 93 -13.79 14.03 -4.01
N PHE A 94 -13.73 12.70 -3.88
CA PHE A 94 -13.85 11.74 -4.98
C PHE A 94 -14.75 10.56 -4.61
N ALA A 95 -15.59 10.12 -5.55
CA ALA A 95 -16.46 8.96 -5.38
C ALA A 95 -16.41 8.03 -6.61
N PRO A 96 -16.16 6.71 -6.40
CA PRO A 96 -16.10 5.76 -7.50
C PRO A 96 -17.51 5.48 -8.05
N MET A 97 -17.60 5.38 -9.36
CA MET A 97 -18.84 5.06 -10.06
C MET A 97 -18.67 3.77 -10.86
N GLU A 98 -19.80 3.09 -11.12
CA GLU A 98 -19.88 1.93 -12.00
C GLU A 98 -18.86 0.83 -11.63
N GLY A 99 -18.03 0.38 -12.58
CA GLY A 99 -17.09 -0.73 -12.41
C GLY A 99 -15.97 -0.46 -11.41
N LEU A 100 -15.70 0.80 -11.04
CA LEU A 100 -14.65 1.13 -10.07
C LEU A 100 -15.07 0.88 -8.62
N ARG A 101 -16.38 0.83 -8.31
CA ARG A 101 -16.88 0.67 -6.93
C ARG A 101 -16.35 -0.57 -6.24
N LEU A 102 -16.32 -1.69 -6.97
CA LEU A 102 -15.81 -2.96 -6.43
C LEU A 102 -14.28 -2.90 -6.24
N LEU A 103 -13.55 -2.26 -7.17
CA LEU A 103 -12.11 -2.11 -7.05
C LEU A 103 -11.74 -1.26 -5.83
N THR A 104 -12.44 -0.14 -5.61
CA THR A 104 -12.27 0.71 -4.43
C THR A 104 -12.52 -0.05 -3.14
N ALA A 105 -13.63 -0.78 -3.05
CA ALA A 105 -13.94 -1.56 -1.85
C ALA A 105 -12.88 -2.63 -1.56
N MET A 106 -12.37 -3.29 -2.62
CA MET A 106 -11.31 -4.27 -2.51
C MET A 106 -9.99 -3.63 -2.08
N GLU A 107 -9.62 -2.49 -2.66
CA GLU A 107 -8.41 -1.76 -2.28
C GLU A 107 -8.43 -1.36 -0.81
N SER A 108 -9.53 -0.81 -0.30
CA SER A 108 -9.64 -0.46 1.12
C SER A 108 -9.45 -1.67 2.04
N LEU A 109 -10.01 -2.82 1.69
CA LEU A 109 -9.85 -4.04 2.47
C LEU A 109 -8.41 -4.56 2.43
N VAL A 110 -7.80 -4.61 1.23
CA VAL A 110 -6.42 -5.09 1.05
C VAL A 110 -5.44 -4.14 1.72
N GLY A 111 -5.61 -2.83 1.55
CA GLY A 111 -4.75 -1.82 2.14
C GLY A 111 -4.75 -1.87 3.67
N LEU A 112 -5.92 -1.98 4.29
CA LEU A 112 -6.03 -2.17 5.74
C LEU A 112 -5.31 -3.46 6.20
N MET A 113 -5.43 -4.55 5.44
CA MET A 113 -4.74 -5.81 5.75
C MET A 113 -3.21 -5.65 5.68
N MET A 114 -2.68 -4.96 4.67
CA MET A 114 -1.23 -4.75 4.53
C MET A 114 -0.68 -3.80 5.61
N ILE A 115 -1.43 -2.74 5.95
CA ILE A 115 -1.06 -1.81 7.03
C ILE A 115 -1.00 -2.56 8.37
N THR A 116 -2.01 -3.37 8.68
CA THR A 116 -2.04 -4.16 9.91
C THR A 116 -0.94 -5.22 9.95
N TRP A 117 -0.64 -5.88 8.82
CA TRP A 117 0.50 -6.80 8.72
C TRP A 117 1.84 -6.09 8.97
N SER A 118 2.02 -4.90 8.38
CA SER A 118 3.22 -4.08 8.62
C SER A 118 3.39 -3.68 10.09
N ALA A 119 2.29 -3.33 10.77
CA ALA A 119 2.31 -3.04 12.20
C ALA A 119 2.71 -4.28 13.02
N SER A 120 2.12 -5.45 12.75
CA SER A 120 2.48 -6.70 13.44
C SER A 120 3.93 -7.11 13.18
N PHE A 121 4.41 -6.98 11.94
CA PHE A 121 5.80 -7.27 11.58
C PHE A 121 6.77 -6.33 12.30
N THR A 122 6.45 -5.04 12.36
CA THR A 122 7.24 -4.04 13.08
C THR A 122 7.28 -4.34 14.58
N TYR A 123 6.14 -4.71 15.18
CA TYR A 123 6.07 -5.12 16.58
C TYR A 123 6.98 -6.33 16.87
N LEU A 124 6.92 -7.37 16.04
CA LEU A 124 7.77 -8.56 16.18
C LEU A 124 9.27 -8.20 16.02
N ALA A 125 9.60 -7.29 15.11
CA ALA A 125 10.97 -6.79 14.96
C ALA A 125 11.43 -6.01 16.20
N MET A 126 10.57 -5.15 16.76
CA MET A 126 10.84 -4.42 17.99
C MET A 126 11.06 -5.37 19.15
N GLU A 127 10.18 -6.33 19.39
CA GLU A 127 10.31 -7.31 20.47
C GLU A 127 11.65 -8.09 20.37
N LYS A 128 12.02 -8.49 19.15
CA LYS A 128 13.28 -9.20 18.89
C LYS A 128 14.51 -8.34 19.18
N PHE A 129 14.51 -7.06 18.79
CA PHE A 129 15.68 -6.19 18.87
C PHE A 129 15.75 -5.33 20.13
N TRP A 130 14.66 -5.19 20.88
CA TRP A 130 14.62 -4.46 22.14
C TRP A 130 15.51 -5.11 23.21
N LYS A 131 15.58 -6.44 23.24
CA LYS A 131 16.45 -7.21 24.15
C LYS A 131 17.95 -6.99 23.91
N LEU A 132 18.32 -6.31 22.82
CA LEU A 132 19.71 -6.01 22.45
C LEU A 132 20.11 -4.56 22.77
N HIS A 133 19.17 -3.74 23.27
CA HIS A 133 19.47 -2.46 23.92
C HIS A 133 19.73 -2.71 25.40
#